data_AF-A0A3B8MN38-F1
#
_entry.id   AF-A0A3B8MN38-F1
#
_cell.length_a   1.000
_cell.length_b   1.000
_cell.length_c   1.000
_cell.angle_alpha   90.00
_cell.angle_beta   90.00
_cell.angle_gamma   90.00
#
_symmetry.space_group_name_H-M   'P 1'
#
loop_
_entity.id
_entity.type
_entity.pdbx_description
1 polymer ?
#
loop_
_entity_poly.entity_id
_entity_poly.type
_entity_poly.pdbx_seq_one_letter_code
_entity_poly.pdbx_strand_id
1 'polypeptide(L)'
;PSKKLPEEMLHGILEGALDKITEAGAVLAGGHTIEDEEPKFGLSVTGIVHPERYWSNAGAQPGDLIILTKRIGSGVLFNANLKGWVSDGALTTCLDTISALNRSSAELASAFTIHAATDVTGFGLAGHATEMANGSDVTIELHASQIPQFPEALDMYKKGMTTGVNAENRAMIERSTRFAGSISIYEQELFIDPQT
;
A
#
# COMPACT_ATOMS: atom_id res chain seq x y z
N PRO A 1 22.74 -5.04 -8.47
CA PRO A 1 23.67 -4.72 -9.57
C PRO A 1 24.70 -3.63 -9.20
N SER A 2 25.65 -3.98 -8.32
CA SER A 2 26.67 -3.04 -7.81
C SER A 2 27.56 -2.43 -8.89
N LYS A 3 27.68 -3.10 -10.05
CA LYS A 3 28.44 -2.61 -11.22
C LYS A 3 27.63 -1.70 -12.15
N LYS A 4 26.30 -1.58 -11.96
CA LYS A 4 25.41 -0.77 -12.81
C LYS A 4 24.82 0.44 -12.07
N LEU A 5 24.89 0.47 -10.75
CA LEU A 5 24.38 1.57 -9.92
C LEU A 5 25.55 2.42 -9.41
N PRO A 6 25.48 3.75 -9.52
CA PRO A 6 26.46 4.63 -8.90
C PRO A 6 26.51 4.42 -7.39
N GLU A 7 27.71 4.48 -6.81
CA GLU A 7 27.92 4.34 -5.36
C GLU A 7 27.12 5.36 -4.56
N GLU A 8 27.03 6.60 -5.05
CA GLU A 8 26.22 7.68 -4.46
C GLU A 8 24.73 7.31 -4.33
N MET A 9 24.18 6.57 -5.29
CA MET A 9 22.79 6.10 -5.22
C MET A 9 22.60 5.04 -4.15
N LEU A 10 23.58 4.14 -3.97
CA LEU A 10 23.55 3.14 -2.91
C LEU A 10 23.64 3.81 -1.53
N HIS A 11 24.52 4.80 -1.37
CA HIS A 11 24.60 5.60 -0.15
C HIS A 11 23.27 6.31 0.13
N GLY A 12 22.66 6.96 -0.86
CA GLY A 12 21.37 7.63 -0.67
C GLY A 12 20.23 6.69 -0.25
N ILE A 13 20.19 5.46 -0.79
CA ILE A 13 19.22 4.44 -0.35
C ILE A 13 19.44 4.08 1.13
N LEU A 14 20.69 3.87 1.54
CA LEU A 14 21.03 3.50 2.92
C LEU A 14 20.79 4.65 3.89
N GLU A 15 21.11 5.89 3.50
CA GLU A 15 20.85 7.10 4.27
C GLU A 15 19.35 7.27 4.50
N GLY A 16 18.54 7.23 3.44
CA GLY A 16 17.08 7.34 3.56
C GLY A 16 16.46 6.21 4.41
N ALA A 17 16.99 4.99 4.31
CA ALA A 17 16.57 3.88 5.16
C ALA A 17 16.93 4.13 6.64
N LEU A 18 18.15 4.58 6.92
CA LEU A 18 18.61 4.86 8.28
C LEU A 18 17.81 5.99 8.93
N ASP A 19 17.52 7.05 8.17
CA ASP A 19 16.67 8.16 8.62
C ASP A 19 15.28 7.66 9.01
N LYS A 20 14.66 6.83 8.17
CA LYS A 20 13.32 6.28 8.44
C LYS A 20 13.31 5.29 9.61
N ILE A 21 14.34 4.46 9.75
CA ILE A 21 14.53 3.55 10.90
C ILE A 21 14.64 4.36 12.20
N THR A 22 15.40 5.45 12.16
CA THR A 22 15.60 6.34 13.30
C THR A 22 14.31 7.07 13.68
N GLU A 23 13.56 7.60 12.70
CA GLU A 23 12.22 8.16 12.89
C GLU A 23 11.27 7.14 13.53
N ALA A 24 11.36 5.88 13.09
CA ALA A 24 10.61 4.75 13.63
C ALA A 24 11.09 4.30 15.03
N GLY A 25 12.07 4.97 15.63
CA GLY A 25 12.60 4.64 16.96
C GLY A 25 13.23 3.25 17.03
N ALA A 26 13.59 2.70 15.87
CA ALA A 26 14.20 1.39 15.73
C ALA A 26 15.73 1.53 15.57
N VAL A 27 16.43 0.39 15.60
CA VAL A 27 17.89 0.33 15.43
C VAL A 27 18.21 -0.62 14.29
N LEU A 28 19.09 -0.18 13.38
CA LEU A 28 19.64 -1.03 12.34
C LEU A 28 20.64 -2.02 12.97
N ALA A 29 20.26 -3.30 13.06
CA ALA A 29 21.04 -4.34 13.72
C ALA A 29 22.02 -5.10 12.79
N GLY A 30 22.15 -4.66 11.54
CA GLY A 30 22.99 -5.28 10.52
C GLY A 30 22.30 -5.36 9.16
N GLY A 31 22.90 -6.10 8.23
CA GLY A 31 22.34 -6.31 6.90
C GLY A 31 23.12 -7.37 6.11
N HIS A 32 22.53 -7.83 5.01
CA HIS A 32 23.17 -8.73 4.06
C HIS A 32 22.96 -8.19 2.64
N THR A 33 23.99 -8.28 1.81
CA THR A 33 23.95 -7.82 0.42
C THR A 33 24.13 -9.01 -0.51
N ILE A 34 23.27 -9.09 -1.53
CA ILE A 34 23.29 -10.13 -2.57
C ILE A 34 23.48 -9.44 -3.92
N GLU A 35 24.27 -10.04 -4.81
CA GLU A 35 24.38 -9.59 -6.19
C GLU A 35 23.15 -10.05 -6.98
N ASP A 36 22.40 -9.08 -7.49
CA ASP A 36 21.18 -9.29 -8.29
C ASP A 36 21.24 -8.41 -9.56
N GLU A 37 20.56 -8.81 -10.63
CA GLU A 37 20.46 -8.02 -11.86
C GLU A 37 19.66 -6.73 -11.67
N GLU A 38 18.65 -6.75 -10.80
CA GLU A 38 17.79 -5.62 -10.49
C GLU A 38 18.07 -5.08 -9.08
N PRO A 39 18.02 -3.75 -8.86
CA PRO A 39 18.08 -3.19 -7.51
C PRO A 39 16.89 -3.64 -6.68
N LYS A 40 17.17 -4.28 -5.54
CA LYS A 40 16.17 -4.63 -4.51
C LYS A 40 16.72 -4.21 -3.15
N PHE A 41 15.88 -3.56 -2.36
CA PHE A 41 16.19 -3.16 -0.99
C PHE A 41 15.00 -3.46 -0.09
N GLY A 42 15.25 -3.90 1.13
CA GLY A 42 14.22 -4.22 2.10
C GLY A 42 14.83 -4.44 3.48
N LEU A 43 13.97 -4.52 4.48
CA LEU A 43 14.34 -4.70 5.88
C LEU A 43 13.63 -5.93 6.44
N SER A 44 14.31 -6.67 7.31
CA SER A 44 13.66 -7.61 8.22
C SER A 44 13.46 -6.90 9.56
N VAL A 45 12.21 -6.82 10.03
CA VAL A 45 11.83 -6.01 11.20
C VAL A 45 11.32 -6.93 12.30
N THR A 46 11.84 -6.75 13.51
CA THR A 46 11.36 -7.42 14.72
C THR A 46 10.74 -6.39 15.65
N GLY A 47 9.48 -6.62 16.06
CA GLY A 47 8.75 -5.81 17.02
C GLY A 47 8.20 -6.65 18.17
N ILE A 48 7.71 -5.99 19.22
CA ILE A 48 7.07 -6.63 20.38
C ILE A 48 5.70 -6.00 20.57
N VAL A 49 4.69 -6.83 20.80
CA VAL A 49 3.32 -6.41 21.11
C VAL A 49 2.80 -7.23 22.28
N HIS A 50 1.95 -6.63 23.11
CA HIS A 50 1.27 -7.39 24.16
C HIS A 50 0.33 -8.42 23.51
N PRO A 51 0.26 -9.68 23.99
CA PRO A 51 -0.55 -10.74 23.36
C PRO A 51 -2.05 -10.43 23.25
N GLU A 52 -2.54 -9.49 24.05
CA GLU A 52 -3.95 -9.03 24.03
C GLU A 52 -4.15 -7.69 23.31
N ARG A 53 -3.10 -7.10 22.73
CA ARG A 53 -3.14 -5.77 22.08
C ARG A 53 -2.60 -5.80 20.65
N TYR A 54 -2.63 -6.96 20.01
CA TYR A 54 -2.38 -7.07 18.57
C TYR A 54 -3.70 -7.11 17.82
N TRP A 55 -3.69 -6.64 16.58
CA TRP A 55 -4.81 -6.77 15.65
C TRP A 55 -4.42 -7.73 14.56
N SER A 56 -5.32 -8.65 14.24
CA SER A 56 -5.17 -9.52 13.07
C SER A 56 -5.92 -8.94 11.88
N ASN A 57 -5.69 -9.47 10.68
CA ASN A 57 -6.51 -9.16 9.51
C ASN A 57 -7.86 -9.90 9.51
N ALA A 58 -8.19 -10.61 10.59
CA ALA A 58 -9.46 -11.29 10.81
C ALA A 58 -10.17 -10.75 12.07
N GLY A 59 -11.47 -11.02 12.17
CA GLY A 59 -12.30 -10.67 13.32
C GLY A 59 -13.23 -9.49 13.11
N ALA A 60 -13.27 -8.91 11.90
CA ALA A 60 -14.23 -7.87 11.52
C ALA A 60 -15.67 -8.36 11.72
N GLN A 61 -16.56 -7.46 12.11
CA GLN A 61 -17.94 -7.78 12.48
C GLN A 61 -18.95 -6.96 11.68
N PRO A 62 -20.16 -7.50 11.44
CA PRO A 62 -21.25 -6.70 10.89
C PRO A 62 -21.53 -5.46 11.75
N GLY A 63 -21.54 -4.29 11.11
CA GLY A 63 -21.70 -3.00 11.77
C GLY A 63 -20.39 -2.22 11.98
N ASP A 64 -19.24 -2.84 11.72
CA ASP A 64 -17.95 -2.15 11.72
C ASP A 64 -17.88 -1.08 10.62
N LEU A 65 -17.12 -0.02 10.92
CA LEU A 65 -16.74 1.01 9.94
C LEU A 65 -15.36 0.69 9.37
N ILE A 66 -15.21 0.82 8.04
CA ILE A 66 -13.91 0.71 7.39
C ILE A 66 -13.23 2.08 7.36
N ILE A 67 -12.03 2.15 7.93
CA ILE A 67 -11.20 3.37 7.96
C ILE A 67 -9.94 3.12 7.13
N LEU A 68 -9.68 4.01 6.17
CA LEU A 68 -8.47 4.00 5.37
C LEU A 68 -7.62 5.24 5.71
N THR A 69 -6.35 5.02 6.02
CA THR A 69 -5.45 6.06 6.57
C THR A 69 -4.58 6.73 5.50
N LYS A 70 -4.46 6.12 4.32
CA LYS A 70 -3.70 6.64 3.17
C LYS A 70 -4.50 6.52 1.88
N ARG A 71 -4.20 7.39 0.92
CA ARG A 71 -4.81 7.34 -0.41
C ARG A 71 -4.38 6.10 -1.17
N ILE A 72 -5.22 5.63 -2.10
CA ILE A 72 -4.85 4.59 -3.08
C ILE A 72 -4.42 5.20 -4.42
N GLY A 73 -3.70 4.42 -5.22
CA GLY A 73 -3.28 4.78 -6.57
C GLY A 73 -1.78 5.01 -6.75
N SER A 74 -0.94 4.59 -5.80
CA SER A 74 0.51 4.81 -5.92
C SER A 74 1.14 4.00 -7.05
N GLY A 75 0.65 2.78 -7.31
CA GLY A 75 1.23 1.88 -8.32
C GLY A 75 1.13 2.45 -9.72
N VAL A 76 -0.07 2.89 -10.11
CA VAL A 76 -0.31 3.52 -11.42
C VAL A 76 0.45 4.83 -11.57
N LEU A 77 0.59 5.63 -10.50
CA LEU A 77 1.38 6.86 -10.53
C LEU A 77 2.86 6.56 -10.74
N PHE A 78 3.44 5.58 -10.04
CA PHE A 78 4.82 5.21 -10.28
C PHE A 78 5.06 4.72 -11.70
N ASN A 79 4.18 3.88 -12.24
CA ASN A 79 4.35 3.39 -13.60
C ASN A 79 4.13 4.49 -14.66
N ALA A 80 3.20 5.41 -14.41
CA ALA A 80 3.01 6.59 -15.26
C ALA A 80 4.18 7.57 -15.20
N ASN A 81 4.83 7.71 -14.04
CA ASN A 81 5.98 8.57 -13.88
C ASN A 81 7.19 8.11 -14.71
N LEU A 82 7.34 6.80 -14.96
CA LEU A 82 8.37 6.28 -15.88
C LEU A 82 8.24 6.84 -17.31
N LYS A 83 7.05 7.34 -17.69
CA LYS A 83 6.77 7.98 -18.98
C LYS A 83 6.70 9.51 -18.89
N GLY A 84 6.95 10.09 -17.72
CA GLY A 84 6.80 11.54 -17.46
C GLY A 84 5.35 12.03 -17.55
N TRP A 85 4.37 11.19 -17.22
CA TRP A 85 2.94 11.52 -17.35
C TRP A 85 2.30 12.10 -16.09
N VAL A 86 3.01 12.05 -14.96
CA VAL A 86 2.56 12.50 -13.64
C VAL A 86 3.19 13.85 -13.36
N SER A 87 2.40 14.80 -12.84
CA SER A 87 2.96 16.10 -12.43
C SER A 87 3.87 15.97 -11.20
N ASP A 88 4.83 16.88 -11.07
CA ASP A 88 5.70 16.94 -9.89
C ASP A 88 4.89 17.04 -8.59
N GLY A 89 3.81 17.82 -8.58
CA GLY A 89 2.95 17.97 -7.40
C GLY A 89 2.22 16.68 -7.00
N ALA A 90 1.71 15.91 -7.97
CA ALA A 90 1.08 14.63 -7.71
C ALA A 90 2.11 13.60 -7.23
N LEU A 91 3.30 13.58 -7.83
CA LEU A 91 4.39 12.69 -7.43
C LEU A 91 4.90 13.01 -6.01
N THR A 92 5.16 14.28 -5.69
CA THR A 92 5.55 14.70 -4.34
C THR A 92 4.51 14.30 -3.30
N THR A 93 3.22 14.56 -3.57
CA THR A 93 2.13 14.14 -2.67
C THR A 93 2.11 12.63 -2.44
N CYS A 94 2.36 11.85 -3.50
CA CYS A 94 2.48 10.40 -3.40
C CYS A 94 3.66 9.99 -2.53
N LEU A 95 4.86 10.50 -2.81
CA LEU A 95 6.10 10.21 -2.08
C LEU A 95 6.00 10.57 -0.59
N ASP A 96 5.42 11.72 -0.26
CA ASP A 96 5.22 12.16 1.13
C ASP A 96 4.27 11.20 1.87
N THR A 97 3.23 10.71 1.20
CA THR A 97 2.24 9.80 1.82
C THR A 97 2.80 8.40 2.04
N ILE A 98 3.50 7.83 1.04
CA ILE A 98 4.04 6.47 1.15
C ILE A 98 5.23 6.40 2.11
N SER A 99 6.05 7.46 2.18
CA SER A 99 7.22 7.51 3.07
C SER A 99 6.87 7.82 4.53
N ALA A 100 5.64 8.25 4.83
CA ALA A 100 5.17 8.47 6.19
C ALA A 100 4.96 7.15 6.95
N LEU A 101 5.43 7.07 8.19
CA LEU A 101 5.20 5.91 9.05
C LEU A 101 3.72 5.73 9.41
N ASN A 102 3.26 4.48 9.48
CA ASN A 102 1.91 4.17 9.99
C ASN A 102 1.78 4.33 11.52
N ARG A 103 2.84 4.75 12.23
CA ARG A 103 2.87 4.89 13.70
C ARG A 103 1.69 5.70 14.23
N SER A 104 1.52 6.94 13.76
CA SER A 104 0.48 7.82 14.29
C SER A 104 -0.93 7.28 14.04
N SER A 105 -1.12 6.59 12.91
CA SER A 105 -2.39 5.92 12.61
C SER A 105 -2.66 4.77 13.58
N ALA A 106 -1.65 3.94 13.87
CA ALA A 106 -1.77 2.83 14.80
C ALA A 106 -1.97 3.30 16.25
N GLU A 107 -1.25 4.34 16.68
CA GLU A 107 -1.41 4.95 18.00
C GLU A 107 -2.82 5.53 18.18
N LEU A 108 -3.33 6.26 17.19
CA LEU A 108 -4.68 6.80 17.24
C LEU A 108 -5.74 5.71 17.20
N ALA A 109 -5.56 4.68 16.38
CA ALA A 109 -6.47 3.52 16.32
C ALA A 109 -6.58 2.79 17.66
N SER A 110 -5.52 2.80 18.48
CA SER A 110 -5.52 2.15 19.80
C SER A 110 -6.49 2.75 20.82
N ALA A 111 -7.00 3.96 20.54
CA ALA A 111 -8.04 4.60 21.35
C ALA A 111 -9.46 4.08 21.03
N PHE A 112 -9.60 3.22 20.02
CA PHE A 112 -10.88 2.66 19.57
C PHE A 112 -10.89 1.14 19.71
N THR A 113 -12.09 0.56 19.64
CA THR A 113 -12.24 -0.88 19.48
C THR A 113 -11.96 -1.24 18.03
N ILE A 114 -10.84 -1.93 17.79
CA ILE A 114 -10.44 -2.43 16.47
C ILE A 114 -10.65 -3.94 16.44
N HIS A 115 -11.54 -4.38 15.55
CA HIS A 115 -11.85 -5.79 15.37
C HIS A 115 -10.91 -6.48 14.38
N ALA A 116 -10.47 -5.77 13.34
CA ALA A 116 -9.47 -6.23 12.38
C ALA A 116 -8.66 -5.04 11.85
N ALA A 117 -7.41 -5.30 11.46
CA ALA A 117 -6.55 -4.31 10.82
C ALA A 117 -5.58 -4.98 9.84
N THR A 118 -5.26 -4.28 8.75
CA THR A 118 -4.25 -4.68 7.78
C THR A 118 -3.70 -3.43 7.07
N ASP A 119 -2.53 -3.56 6.46
CA ASP A 119 -1.94 -2.55 5.59
C ASP A 119 -2.26 -2.84 4.12
N VAL A 120 -2.64 -1.80 3.37
CA VAL A 120 -2.92 -1.95 1.94
C VAL A 120 -1.62 -1.83 1.16
N THR A 121 -1.20 -2.92 0.53
CA THR A 121 0.07 -3.05 -0.20
C THR A 121 -0.13 -3.66 -1.60
N GLY A 122 0.67 -4.64 -2.01
CA GLY A 122 0.75 -5.14 -3.40
C GLY A 122 -0.53 -5.75 -3.97
N PHE A 123 -1.47 -6.21 -3.13
CA PHE A 123 -2.76 -6.77 -3.57
C PHE A 123 -3.84 -5.70 -3.86
N GLY A 124 -3.52 -4.43 -3.58
CA GLY A 124 -4.48 -3.33 -3.67
C GLY A 124 -5.58 -3.40 -2.61
N LEU A 125 -6.43 -2.39 -2.60
CA LEU A 125 -7.49 -2.23 -1.60
C LEU A 125 -8.49 -3.39 -1.63
N ALA A 126 -8.92 -3.80 -2.83
CA ALA A 126 -9.89 -4.88 -2.97
C ALA A 126 -9.31 -6.25 -2.59
N GLY A 127 -8.02 -6.50 -2.85
CA GLY A 127 -7.35 -7.73 -2.42
C GLY A 127 -7.31 -7.84 -0.90
N HIS A 128 -6.80 -6.81 -0.22
CA HIS A 128 -6.73 -6.76 1.25
C HIS A 128 -8.12 -6.78 1.92
N ALA A 129 -9.11 -6.09 1.34
CA ALA A 129 -10.48 -6.18 1.82
C ALA A 129 -11.08 -7.58 1.64
N THR A 130 -10.77 -8.28 0.54
CA THR A 130 -11.22 -9.65 0.31
C THR A 130 -10.60 -10.62 1.32
N GLU A 131 -9.32 -10.49 1.62
CA GLU A 131 -8.66 -11.30 2.66
C GLU A 131 -9.31 -11.09 4.04
N MET A 132 -9.55 -9.83 4.42
CA MET A 132 -10.18 -9.50 5.69
C MET A 132 -11.63 -10.00 5.78
N ALA A 133 -12.40 -9.85 4.71
CA ALA A 133 -13.77 -10.34 4.62
C ALA A 133 -13.82 -11.86 4.77
N ASN A 134 -12.97 -12.59 4.05
CA ASN A 134 -12.87 -14.05 4.12
C ASN A 134 -12.42 -14.53 5.50
N GLY A 135 -11.39 -13.89 6.08
CA GLY A 135 -10.87 -14.23 7.41
C GLY A 135 -11.87 -13.97 8.53
N SER A 136 -12.89 -13.15 8.29
CA SER A 136 -13.89 -12.76 9.29
C SER A 136 -15.29 -13.32 9.01
N ASP A 137 -15.49 -14.06 7.91
CA ASP A 137 -16.80 -14.56 7.46
C ASP A 137 -17.87 -13.45 7.35
N VAL A 138 -17.47 -12.32 6.74
CA VAL A 138 -18.33 -11.15 6.52
C VAL A 138 -18.28 -10.67 5.06
N THR A 139 -19.15 -9.72 4.71
CA THR A 139 -19.04 -8.94 3.48
C THR A 139 -18.61 -7.52 3.83
N ILE A 140 -17.57 -7.01 3.17
CA ILE A 140 -17.14 -5.61 3.27
C ILE A 140 -17.76 -4.84 2.10
N GLU A 141 -18.52 -3.79 2.41
CA GLU A 141 -19.07 -2.86 1.41
C GLU A 141 -18.26 -1.57 1.40
N LEU A 142 -17.72 -1.19 0.24
CA LEU A 142 -16.96 0.03 0.03
C LEU A 142 -17.69 0.94 -0.95
N HIS A 143 -17.92 2.19 -0.55
CA HIS A 143 -18.45 3.21 -1.45
C HIS A 143 -17.27 3.90 -2.17
N ALA A 144 -17.15 3.67 -3.48
CA ALA A 144 -16.03 4.19 -4.28
C ALA A 144 -15.86 5.72 -4.16
N SER A 145 -16.96 6.47 -4.05
CA SER A 145 -16.95 7.92 -3.87
C SER A 145 -16.35 8.40 -2.55
N GLN A 146 -16.21 7.51 -1.56
CA GLN A 146 -15.63 7.80 -0.24
C GLN A 146 -14.18 7.33 -0.12
N ILE A 147 -13.65 6.60 -1.11
CA ILE A 147 -12.27 6.12 -1.07
C ILE A 147 -11.32 7.23 -1.51
N PRO A 148 -10.41 7.69 -0.64
CA PRO A 148 -9.45 8.72 -1.00
C PRO A 148 -8.43 8.15 -2.00
N GLN A 149 -8.26 8.84 -3.12
CA GLN A 149 -7.30 8.48 -4.18
C GLN A 149 -6.25 9.58 -4.34
N PHE A 150 -5.06 9.21 -4.82
CA PHE A 150 -4.06 10.21 -5.18
C PHE A 150 -4.52 11.08 -6.36
N PRO A 151 -4.13 12.37 -6.40
CA PRO A 151 -4.31 13.20 -7.58
C PRO A 151 -3.77 12.49 -8.83
N GLU A 152 -4.46 12.64 -9.95
CA GLU A 152 -4.09 12.08 -11.26
C GLU A 152 -4.09 10.54 -11.38
N ALA A 153 -4.18 9.77 -10.29
CA ALA A 153 -4.12 8.30 -10.35
C ALA A 153 -5.20 7.70 -11.27
N LEU A 154 -6.46 8.12 -11.08
CA LEU A 154 -7.57 7.68 -11.94
C LEU A 154 -7.38 8.15 -13.39
N ASP A 155 -6.80 9.33 -13.61
CA ASP A 155 -6.56 9.87 -14.95
C ASP A 155 -5.44 9.11 -15.68
N MET A 156 -4.47 8.56 -14.96
CA MET A 156 -3.46 7.67 -15.54
C MET A 156 -4.09 6.39 -16.08
N TYR A 157 -5.04 5.79 -15.36
CA TYR A 157 -5.82 4.67 -15.90
C TYR A 157 -6.63 5.06 -17.13
N LYS A 158 -7.27 6.23 -17.13
CA LYS A 158 -8.00 6.74 -18.33
C LYS A 158 -7.09 6.96 -19.53
N LYS A 159 -5.82 7.32 -19.30
CA LYS A 159 -4.78 7.44 -20.34
C LYS A 159 -4.23 6.09 -20.82
N GLY A 160 -4.70 4.97 -20.27
CA GLY A 160 -4.27 3.63 -20.64
C GLY A 160 -3.01 3.15 -19.90
N MET A 161 -2.65 3.77 -18.77
CA MET A 161 -1.66 3.19 -17.86
C MET A 161 -2.27 2.00 -17.10
N THR A 162 -1.43 1.02 -16.75
CA THR A 162 -1.76 -0.08 -15.84
C THR A 162 -0.52 -0.44 -15.03
N THR A 163 -0.61 -1.36 -14.07
CA THR A 163 0.56 -1.96 -13.41
C THR A 163 0.76 -3.40 -13.85
N GLY A 164 1.94 -3.96 -13.55
CA GLY A 164 2.28 -5.34 -13.90
C GLY A 164 1.53 -6.41 -13.12
N VAL A 165 0.76 -6.05 -12.07
CA VAL A 165 0.06 -7.02 -11.20
C VAL A 165 -1.45 -6.80 -11.13
N ASN A 166 -2.00 -5.81 -11.83
CA ASN A 166 -3.44 -5.55 -11.82
C ASN A 166 -4.24 -6.77 -12.30
N ALA A 167 -3.76 -7.49 -13.33
CA ALA A 167 -4.47 -8.66 -13.84
C ALA A 167 -4.51 -9.80 -12.80
N GLU A 168 -3.40 -10.04 -12.12
CA GLU A 168 -3.26 -11.02 -11.04
C GLU A 168 -4.12 -10.65 -9.84
N ASN A 169 -4.09 -9.37 -9.41
CA ASN A 169 -4.94 -8.86 -8.34
C ASN A 169 -6.43 -8.98 -8.68
N ARG A 170 -6.81 -8.74 -9.95
CA ARG A 170 -8.19 -8.96 -10.43
C ARG A 170 -8.59 -10.42 -10.32
N ALA A 171 -7.76 -11.33 -10.82
CA ALA A 171 -8.03 -12.77 -10.79
C ALA A 171 -8.14 -13.31 -9.35
N MET A 172 -7.40 -12.73 -8.41
CA MET A 172 -7.47 -13.08 -6.99
C MET A 172 -8.85 -12.80 -6.38
N ILE A 173 -9.50 -11.69 -6.78
CA ILE A 173 -10.74 -11.23 -6.15
C ILE A 173 -12.01 -11.55 -6.95
N GLU A 174 -11.90 -11.94 -8.22
CA GLU A 174 -13.04 -12.03 -9.16
C GLU A 174 -14.18 -12.95 -8.69
N ARG A 175 -13.88 -13.94 -7.84
CA ARG A 175 -14.87 -14.90 -7.32
C ARG A 175 -15.57 -14.43 -6.05
N SER A 176 -14.99 -13.47 -5.34
CA SER A 176 -15.45 -13.02 -4.02
C SER A 176 -15.86 -11.54 -4.00
N THR A 177 -15.55 -10.78 -5.04
CA THR A 177 -15.84 -9.35 -5.14
C THR A 177 -16.84 -9.07 -6.27
N ARG A 178 -17.78 -8.16 -6.00
CA ARG A 178 -18.72 -7.62 -7.00
C ARG A 178 -18.60 -6.11 -7.05
N PHE A 179 -18.14 -5.58 -8.18
CA PHE A 179 -18.26 -4.15 -8.48
C PHE A 179 -19.69 -3.87 -8.94
N ALA A 180 -20.48 -3.22 -8.09
CA ALA A 180 -21.88 -2.90 -8.35
C ALA A 180 -22.08 -1.44 -8.81
N GLY A 181 -23.21 -1.17 -9.47
CA GLY A 181 -23.58 0.18 -9.89
C GLY A 181 -22.78 0.69 -11.10
N SER A 182 -22.50 2.00 -11.12
CA SER A 182 -21.87 2.69 -12.24
C SER A 182 -20.35 2.86 -12.07
N ILE A 183 -19.68 1.95 -11.35
CA ILE A 183 -18.22 1.99 -11.18
C ILE A 183 -17.55 1.71 -12.54
N SER A 184 -16.82 2.70 -13.04
CA SER A 184 -16.10 2.60 -14.30
C SER A 184 -14.98 1.56 -14.23
N ILE A 185 -14.56 1.04 -15.38
CA ILE A 185 -13.43 0.08 -15.43
C ILE A 185 -12.16 0.68 -14.82
N TYR A 186 -11.92 1.98 -14.99
CA TYR A 186 -10.76 2.68 -14.43
C TYR A 186 -10.80 2.77 -12.90
N GLU A 187 -11.97 2.95 -12.31
CA GLU A 187 -12.13 2.88 -10.86
C GLU A 187 -11.90 1.44 -10.38
N GLN A 188 -12.40 0.43 -11.08
CA GLN A 188 -12.11 -0.96 -10.72
C GLN A 188 -10.61 -1.27 -10.75
N GLU A 189 -9.89 -0.79 -11.78
CA GLU A 189 -8.44 -0.92 -11.87
C GLU A 189 -7.71 -0.23 -10.71
N LEU A 190 -8.21 0.91 -10.24
CA LEU A 190 -7.65 1.63 -9.10
C LEU A 190 -7.81 0.84 -7.78
N PHE A 191 -8.92 0.11 -7.61
CA PHE A 191 -9.15 -0.71 -6.40
C PHE A 191 -8.23 -1.93 -6.31
N ILE A 192 -7.68 -2.38 -7.44
CA ILE A 192 -6.72 -3.50 -7.53
C ILE A 192 -5.31 -3.02 -7.83
N ASP A 193 -5.08 -1.71 -7.87
CA ASP A 193 -3.76 -1.11 -8.03
C ASP A 193 -2.86 -1.52 -6.85
N PRO A 194 -1.64 -2.01 -7.09
CA PRO A 194 -0.69 -2.28 -6.02
C PRO A 194 -0.30 -1.00 -5.30
N GLN A 195 -0.32 -1.04 -3.97
CA GLN A 195 0.10 0.07 -3.11
C GLN A 195 1.49 -0.17 -2.51
N THR A 196 2.16 0.91 -2.12
CA THR A 196 3.46 0.92 -1.42
C THR A 196 3.43 1.93 -0.28
#